data_AF-A0A1V5LN96-F1
#
_entry.id   AF-A0A1V5LN96-F1
#
_cell.length_a   1.000
_cell.length_b   1.000
_cell.length_c   1.000
_cell.angle_alpha   90.00
_cell.angle_beta   90.00
_cell.angle_gamma   90.00
#
_symmetry.space_group_name_H-M   'P 1'
#
loop_
_entity.id
_entity.type
_entity.pdbx_description
1 polymer ?
#
loop_
_entity_poly.entity_id
_entity_poly.type
_entity_poly.pdbx_seq_one_letter_code
_entity_poly.pdbx_strand_id
1 'polypeptide(L)'
;MSERVGDSEKFVVRSDNGAMPAWRSAMRVRDDGELAFKELNERFFTPAKLRDQSESNLGDIFAFQSTREDFIKNAARFGVFKGSEAETLSWMNRFESRALSYGRRGWMGANQSDVAATYDNLSKILTAAPVGRARVVGTQERRLLVESALKELADPARFINQGSIGTCSLNAVESNLARRKPQELTRWLKEASTMGYVTSAGTNRAGEKVKVPLTEAQLNYEPSWNRSYSNQIFQFAAIAALGYRSRGYDYRGTTNQQLNYVSRLACGTNMGILDNWMGYGARKADIIGALKTRGSVAYIVPGHCMAIDDYDPVKDRFYVNNWWGGSRDGWYSPRNLGLR
;
A
#
# COMPACT_ATOMS: atom_id res chain seq x y z
N MET A 1 4.43 -29.06 -8.46
CA MET A 1 3.52 -29.34 -7.30
C MET A 1 2.62 -28.14 -6.99
N SER A 2 1.33 -28.33 -6.67
CA SER A 2 0.39 -27.23 -6.31
C SER A 2 0.14 -27.15 -4.81
N GLU A 3 0.58 -26.09 -4.16
CA GLU A 3 0.39 -25.84 -2.72
C GLU A 3 -0.81 -24.90 -2.51
N ARG A 4 -1.77 -25.31 -1.69
CA ARG A 4 -2.88 -24.43 -1.28
C ARG A 4 -2.34 -23.35 -0.34
N VAL A 5 -2.76 -22.11 -0.58
CA VAL A 5 -2.29 -20.95 0.19
C VAL A 5 -3.16 -20.80 1.44
N GLY A 6 -2.80 -21.49 2.52
CA GLY A 6 -3.59 -21.55 3.75
C GLY A 6 -5.03 -22.03 3.48
N ASP A 7 -6.03 -21.38 4.07
CA ASP A 7 -7.45 -21.70 3.87
C ASP A 7 -8.06 -21.04 2.61
N SER A 8 -7.27 -20.36 1.79
CA SER A 8 -7.78 -19.66 0.61
C SER A 8 -8.26 -20.60 -0.51
N GLU A 9 -9.00 -20.06 -1.47
CA GLU A 9 -9.33 -20.71 -2.75
C GLU A 9 -8.16 -20.62 -3.77
N LYS A 10 -6.96 -20.22 -3.31
CA LYS A 10 -5.80 -19.98 -4.17
C LYS A 10 -4.69 -21.00 -3.96
N PHE A 11 -3.98 -21.27 -5.05
CA PHE A 11 -2.93 -22.27 -5.12
C PHE A 11 -1.67 -21.66 -5.75
N VAL A 12 -0.50 -22.04 -5.27
CA VAL A 12 0.78 -21.74 -5.91
C VAL A 12 1.24 -23.00 -6.61
N VAL A 13 1.52 -22.92 -7.90
CA VAL A 13 2.16 -24.01 -8.61
C VAL A 13 3.63 -23.69 -8.78
N ARG A 14 4.45 -24.47 -8.09
CA ARG A 14 5.89 -24.50 -8.33
C ARG A 14 6.14 -25.46 -9.49
N SER A 15 6.79 -24.93 -10.52
CA SER A 15 7.26 -25.71 -11.65
C SER A 15 8.63 -26.29 -11.32
N ASP A 16 8.87 -27.54 -11.71
CA ASP A 16 10.09 -28.28 -11.33
C ASP A 16 11.33 -27.81 -12.13
N ASN A 17 11.11 -26.93 -13.11
CA ASN A 17 12.07 -26.38 -14.06
C ASN A 17 12.49 -24.94 -13.73
N GLY A 18 12.27 -24.47 -12.49
CA GLY A 18 12.69 -23.15 -12.04
C GLY A 18 11.90 -21.98 -12.65
N ALA A 19 10.80 -22.26 -13.35
CA ALA A 19 9.91 -21.20 -13.82
C ALA A 19 9.17 -20.56 -12.63
N MET A 20 8.95 -19.25 -12.72
CA MET A 20 8.25 -18.44 -11.72
C MET A 20 6.93 -19.10 -11.30
N PRO A 21 6.60 -19.14 -10.01
CA PRO A 21 5.38 -19.78 -9.55
C PRO A 21 4.14 -19.14 -10.19
N ALA A 22 3.28 -19.99 -10.73
CA ALA A 22 1.99 -19.57 -11.25
C ALA A 22 0.97 -19.60 -10.11
N TRP A 23 0.47 -18.42 -9.74
CA TRP A 23 -0.62 -18.30 -8.79
C TRP A 23 -1.93 -18.69 -9.48
N ARG A 24 -2.81 -19.39 -8.78
CA ARG A 24 -4.07 -19.90 -9.31
C ARG A 24 -5.19 -19.62 -8.32
N SER A 25 -6.41 -19.41 -8.80
CA SER A 25 -7.63 -19.22 -8.00
C SER A 25 -8.80 -19.97 -8.61
N ALA A 26 -9.90 -20.14 -7.88
CA ALA A 26 -11.12 -20.78 -8.39
C ALA A 26 -10.85 -22.18 -8.95
N MET A 27 -10.06 -22.98 -8.22
CA MET A 27 -9.73 -24.34 -8.64
C MET A 27 -10.98 -25.23 -8.58
N ARG A 28 -11.27 -25.93 -9.67
CA ARG A 28 -12.34 -26.93 -9.78
C ARG A 28 -11.76 -28.17 -10.43
N VAL A 29 -12.12 -29.34 -9.94
CA VAL A 29 -11.86 -30.60 -10.64
C VAL A 29 -12.95 -30.74 -11.69
N ARG A 30 -12.56 -30.94 -12.96
CA ARG A 30 -13.48 -31.26 -14.06
C ARG A 30 -13.82 -32.75 -14.03
N ASP A 31 -14.86 -33.12 -14.76
CA ASP A 31 -15.37 -34.51 -14.83
C ASP A 31 -14.33 -35.49 -15.41
N ASP A 32 -13.34 -34.99 -16.15
CA ASP A 32 -12.21 -35.73 -16.72
C ASP A 32 -10.99 -35.86 -15.76
N GLY A 33 -11.11 -35.33 -14.53
CA GLY A 33 -10.03 -35.31 -13.55
C GLY A 33 -9.01 -34.19 -13.77
N GLU A 34 -9.17 -33.33 -14.79
CA GLU A 34 -8.33 -32.16 -14.96
C GLU A 34 -8.67 -31.06 -13.93
N LEU A 35 -7.66 -30.32 -13.50
CA LEU A 35 -7.86 -29.13 -12.68
C LEU A 35 -8.13 -27.91 -13.57
N ALA A 36 -9.36 -27.40 -13.55
CA ALA A 36 -9.66 -26.07 -14.03
C ALA A 36 -9.28 -25.03 -12.97
N PHE A 37 -8.54 -24.00 -13.36
CA PHE A 37 -8.15 -22.92 -12.45
C PHE A 37 -8.00 -21.61 -13.22
N LYS A 38 -8.17 -20.50 -12.51
CA LYS A 38 -7.85 -19.15 -13.00
C LYS A 38 -6.42 -18.80 -12.61
N GLU A 39 -5.52 -18.72 -13.58
CA GLU A 39 -4.13 -18.32 -13.35
C GLU A 39 -4.02 -16.81 -13.05
N LEU A 40 -3.55 -16.48 -11.86
CA LEU A 40 -3.07 -15.17 -11.44
C LEU A 40 -1.62 -15.01 -11.93
N ASN A 41 -1.46 -14.97 -13.24
CA ASN A 41 -0.19 -14.89 -13.94
C ASN A 41 0.67 -13.69 -13.47
N GLU A 42 1.96 -13.89 -13.24
CA GLU A 42 2.87 -12.82 -12.76
C GLU A 42 3.26 -11.81 -13.86
N ARG A 43 2.88 -12.05 -15.11
CA ARG A 43 3.15 -11.18 -16.27
C ARG A 43 2.07 -10.10 -16.51
N PHE A 44 1.18 -9.90 -15.56
CA PHE A 44 0.15 -8.84 -15.64
C PHE A 44 0.70 -7.54 -15.08
N PHE A 45 0.17 -6.42 -15.58
CA PHE A 45 0.60 -5.04 -15.37
C PHE A 45 1.73 -4.59 -16.29
N THR A 46 1.37 -4.18 -17.50
CA THR A 46 2.07 -3.04 -18.11
C THR A 46 1.88 -1.88 -17.13
N PRO A 47 2.96 -1.33 -16.53
CA PRO A 47 2.84 -0.12 -15.74
C PRO A 47 2.12 0.90 -16.63
N ALA A 48 1.09 1.58 -16.11
CA ALA A 48 0.66 2.81 -16.75
C ALA A 48 1.94 3.63 -16.96
N LYS A 49 2.21 4.09 -18.20
CA LYS A 49 3.45 4.82 -18.55
C LYS A 49 3.81 5.69 -17.35
N LEU A 50 4.96 5.40 -16.72
CA LEU A 50 5.48 6.23 -15.64
C LEU A 50 5.40 7.65 -16.18
N ARG A 51 4.50 8.47 -15.60
CA ARG A 51 4.34 9.86 -16.03
C ARG A 51 5.73 10.45 -15.96
N ASP A 52 6.18 10.99 -17.09
CA ASP A 52 7.47 11.65 -17.18
C ASP A 52 7.53 12.68 -16.06
N GLN A 53 8.43 12.48 -15.10
CA GLN A 53 8.52 13.30 -13.89
C GLN A 53 9.16 14.67 -14.17
N SER A 54 9.44 14.97 -15.44
CA SER A 54 10.33 16.05 -15.88
C SER A 54 9.64 17.38 -16.19
N GLU A 55 8.31 17.46 -16.24
CA GLU A 55 7.62 18.73 -16.53
C GLU A 55 6.56 19.07 -15.48
N SER A 56 6.98 19.85 -14.48
CA SER A 56 6.07 20.66 -13.67
C SER A 56 5.53 21.80 -14.54
N ASN A 57 4.49 21.52 -15.34
CA ASN A 57 3.82 22.55 -16.11
C ASN A 57 2.89 23.37 -15.20
N LEU A 58 2.69 24.67 -15.50
CA LEU A 58 1.84 25.58 -14.72
C LEU A 58 0.44 25.01 -14.40
N GLY A 59 -0.10 24.16 -15.29
CA GLY A 59 -1.37 23.45 -15.07
C GLY A 59 -1.38 22.53 -13.85
N ASP A 60 -0.26 21.91 -13.50
CA ASP A 60 -0.16 21.01 -12.33
C ASP A 60 -0.22 21.80 -11.02
N ILE A 61 0.31 23.03 -10.99
CA ILE A 61 0.26 23.91 -9.82
C ILE A 61 -1.18 24.36 -9.56
N PHE A 62 -1.91 24.79 -10.60
CA PHE A 62 -3.31 25.19 -10.46
C PHE A 62 -4.20 24.01 -10.06
N ALA A 63 -4.00 22.84 -10.66
CA ALA A 63 -4.72 21.62 -10.28
C ALA A 63 -4.45 21.22 -8.82
N PHE A 64 -3.20 21.34 -8.36
CA PHE A 64 -2.84 21.09 -6.97
C PHE A 64 -3.55 22.05 -6.01
N GLN A 65 -3.53 23.37 -6.27
CA GLN A 65 -4.20 24.35 -5.41
C GLN A 65 -5.72 24.14 -5.38
N SER A 66 -6.35 23.94 -6.53
CA SER A 66 -7.79 23.72 -6.62
C SER A 66 -8.23 22.45 -5.88
N THR A 67 -7.54 21.32 -6.08
CA THR A 67 -7.88 20.07 -5.36
C THR A 67 -7.64 20.18 -3.86
N ARG A 68 -6.63 20.95 -3.43
CA ARG A 68 -6.35 21.24 -2.03
C ARG A 68 -7.49 22.03 -1.39
N GLU A 69 -7.96 23.10 -2.03
CA GLU A 69 -9.09 23.90 -1.56
C GLU A 69 -10.39 23.11 -1.51
N ASP A 70 -10.67 22.33 -2.56
CA ASP A 70 -11.87 21.49 -2.61
C ASP A 70 -11.85 20.42 -1.51
N PHE A 71 -10.69 19.83 -1.22
CA PHE A 71 -10.56 18.90 -0.11
C PHE A 71 -10.82 19.58 1.23
N ILE A 72 -10.28 20.78 1.48
CA ILE A 72 -10.53 21.53 2.73
C ILE A 72 -12.03 21.81 2.91
N LYS A 73 -12.70 22.30 1.86
CA LYS A 73 -14.15 22.57 1.88
C LYS A 73 -14.95 21.31 2.20
N ASN A 74 -14.63 20.19 1.55
CA ASN A 74 -15.30 18.93 1.81
C ASN A 74 -14.96 18.36 3.20
N ALA A 75 -13.71 18.42 3.64
CA ALA A 75 -13.29 17.99 4.97
C ALA A 75 -14.07 18.73 6.07
N ALA A 76 -14.21 20.06 5.96
CA ALA A 76 -15.00 20.86 6.88
C ALA A 76 -16.49 20.46 6.83
N ARG A 77 -17.08 20.38 5.63
CA ARG A 77 -18.49 20.01 5.43
C ARG A 77 -18.85 18.64 6.04
N PHE A 78 -17.97 17.66 5.93
CA PHE A 78 -18.19 16.29 6.41
C PHE A 78 -17.62 16.05 7.83
N GLY A 79 -17.13 17.09 8.51
CA GLY A 79 -16.70 17.00 9.91
C GLY A 79 -15.38 16.26 10.13
N VAL A 80 -14.50 16.19 9.14
CA VAL A 80 -13.12 15.68 9.31
C VAL A 80 -12.41 16.54 10.36
N PHE A 81 -11.82 15.90 11.36
CA PHE A 81 -11.32 16.49 12.61
C PHE A 81 -12.34 17.40 13.29
N LYS A 82 -13.59 16.91 13.41
CA LYS A 82 -14.74 17.67 13.93
C LYS A 82 -15.02 18.96 13.14
N GLY A 83 -14.61 19.01 11.88
CA GLY A 83 -14.74 20.19 11.01
C GLY A 83 -13.62 21.23 11.21
N SER A 84 -12.57 20.91 11.97
CA SER A 84 -11.45 21.81 12.21
C SER A 84 -10.58 21.96 10.96
N GLU A 85 -10.75 23.08 10.25
CA GLU A 85 -9.91 23.43 9.12
C GLU A 85 -8.44 23.56 9.53
N ALA A 86 -8.16 24.15 10.70
CA ALA A 86 -6.79 24.30 11.21
C ALA A 86 -6.11 22.96 11.47
N GLU A 87 -6.82 21.98 12.06
CA GLU A 87 -6.26 20.64 12.27
C GLU A 87 -6.08 19.91 10.94
N THR A 88 -7.04 20.02 10.03
CA THR A 88 -6.96 19.47 8.67
C THR A 88 -5.74 20.00 7.93
N LEU A 89 -5.56 21.33 7.90
CA LEU A 89 -4.43 22.00 7.29
C LEU A 89 -3.09 21.58 7.91
N SER A 90 -3.02 21.42 9.23
CA SER A 90 -1.82 20.95 9.92
C SER A 90 -1.38 19.57 9.40
N TRP A 91 -2.31 18.64 9.27
CA TRP A 91 -2.03 17.30 8.74
C TRP A 91 -1.69 17.33 7.24
N MET A 92 -2.40 18.14 6.45
CA MET A 92 -2.10 18.35 5.03
C MET A 92 -0.68 18.88 4.82
N ASN A 93 -0.30 19.95 5.52
CA ASN A 93 1.02 20.57 5.38
C ASN A 93 2.15 19.59 5.75
N ARG A 94 1.94 18.74 6.77
CA ARG A 94 2.89 17.66 7.12
C ARG A 94 3.01 16.62 6.00
N PHE A 95 1.88 16.19 5.45
CA PHE A 95 1.86 15.26 4.31
C PHE A 95 2.59 15.84 3.10
N GLU A 96 2.24 17.05 2.67
CA GLU A 96 2.83 17.74 1.52
C GLU A 96 4.34 17.91 1.67
N SER A 97 4.78 18.45 2.82
CA SER A 97 6.21 18.69 3.10
C SER A 97 7.03 17.39 3.01
N ARG A 98 6.53 16.32 3.64
CA ARG A 98 7.16 15.00 3.61
C ARG A 98 7.15 14.40 2.21
N ALA A 99 6.00 14.34 1.55
CA ALA A 99 5.84 13.71 0.23
C ALA A 99 6.77 14.34 -0.82
N LEU A 100 6.84 15.68 -0.84
CA LEU A 100 7.66 16.44 -1.78
C LEU A 100 9.15 16.52 -1.36
N SER A 101 9.50 16.16 -0.11
CA SER A 101 10.91 16.12 0.33
C SER A 101 11.73 15.01 -0.34
N TYR A 102 11.09 13.93 -0.77
CA TYR A 102 11.80 12.79 -1.36
C TYR A 102 12.37 13.12 -2.75
N GLY A 103 11.56 13.76 -3.61
CA GLY A 103 12.02 14.23 -4.93
C GLY A 103 13.19 15.21 -4.82
N ARG A 104 13.14 16.16 -3.87
CA ARG A 104 14.22 17.12 -3.60
C ARG A 104 15.55 16.46 -3.21
N ARG A 105 15.51 15.25 -2.65
CA ARG A 105 16.70 14.49 -2.26
C ARG A 105 17.16 13.50 -3.35
N GLY A 106 16.51 13.48 -4.53
CA GLY A 106 16.80 12.53 -5.61
C GLY A 106 16.28 11.11 -5.36
N TRP A 107 15.25 10.97 -4.52
CA TRP A 107 14.59 9.70 -4.24
C TRP A 107 13.28 9.65 -5.02
N MET A 108 12.82 8.44 -5.33
CA MET A 108 11.44 8.23 -5.75
C MET A 108 10.50 8.89 -4.75
N GLY A 109 9.65 9.80 -5.21
CA GLY A 109 8.71 10.52 -4.34
C GLY A 109 7.49 10.94 -5.14
N ALA A 110 6.47 11.37 -4.42
CA ALA A 110 5.30 11.98 -5.03
C ALA A 110 5.67 13.34 -5.64
N ASN A 111 5.08 13.67 -6.78
CA ASN A 111 5.08 15.03 -7.31
C ASN A 111 3.77 15.77 -6.94
N GLN A 112 3.63 17.03 -7.34
CA GLN A 112 2.41 17.81 -7.04
C GLN A 112 1.14 17.18 -7.63
N SER A 113 1.22 16.62 -8.84
CA SER A 113 0.13 15.88 -9.48
C SER A 113 -0.32 14.66 -8.64
N ASP A 114 0.61 13.92 -8.06
CA ASP A 114 0.31 12.79 -7.17
C ASP A 114 -0.34 13.25 -5.86
N VAL A 115 0.12 14.36 -5.29
CA VAL A 115 -0.49 14.95 -4.10
C VAL A 115 -1.90 15.47 -4.39
N ALA A 116 -2.11 16.12 -5.54
CA ALA A 116 -3.43 16.56 -6.01
C ALA A 116 -4.41 15.38 -6.17
N ALA A 117 -3.96 14.30 -6.83
CA ALA A 117 -4.75 13.07 -6.98
C ALA A 117 -5.06 12.41 -5.62
N THR A 118 -4.16 12.54 -4.64
CA THR A 118 -4.40 12.09 -3.27
C THR A 118 -5.57 12.85 -2.64
N TYR A 119 -5.60 14.18 -2.75
CA TYR A 119 -6.70 15.00 -2.23
C TYR A 119 -8.02 14.75 -2.96
N ASP A 120 -7.99 14.59 -4.28
CA ASP A 120 -9.17 14.21 -5.06
C ASP A 120 -9.74 12.86 -4.59
N ASN A 121 -8.89 11.85 -4.37
CA ASN A 121 -9.33 10.56 -3.85
C ASN A 121 -9.94 10.67 -2.44
N LEU A 122 -9.30 11.41 -1.52
CA LEU A 122 -9.82 11.65 -0.17
C LEU A 122 -11.15 12.42 -0.19
N SER A 123 -11.26 13.42 -1.07
CA SER A 123 -12.51 14.17 -1.28
C SER A 123 -13.64 13.27 -1.81
N LYS A 124 -13.33 12.37 -2.75
CA LYS A 124 -14.30 11.39 -3.27
C LYS A 124 -14.70 10.35 -2.24
N ILE A 125 -13.81 9.99 -1.30
CA ILE A 125 -14.19 9.20 -0.12
C ILE A 125 -15.25 9.92 0.69
N LEU A 126 -15.39 11.25 0.68
CA LEU A 126 -16.48 11.94 1.40
C LEU A 126 -17.73 12.13 0.53
N THR A 127 -17.54 12.48 -0.74
CA THR A 127 -18.60 13.06 -1.59
C THR A 127 -19.28 12.08 -2.52
N ALA A 128 -18.61 11.01 -2.96
CA ALA A 128 -19.18 10.08 -3.93
C ALA A 128 -20.33 9.26 -3.32
N ALA A 129 -21.37 8.93 -4.09
CA ALA A 129 -22.39 8.00 -3.62
C ALA A 129 -21.84 6.56 -3.58
N PRO A 130 -21.96 5.82 -2.46
CA PRO A 130 -21.49 4.45 -2.39
C PRO A 130 -22.39 3.52 -3.22
N VAL A 131 -21.79 2.56 -3.91
CA VAL A 131 -22.49 1.56 -4.73
C VAL A 131 -22.11 0.14 -4.34
N GLY A 132 -22.97 -0.82 -4.70
CA GLY A 132 -22.73 -2.23 -4.40
C GLY A 132 -22.52 -2.47 -2.91
N ARG A 133 -21.46 -3.23 -2.58
CA ARG A 133 -21.12 -3.58 -1.19
C ARG A 133 -20.62 -2.41 -0.37
N ALA A 134 -20.16 -1.33 -1.00
CA ALA A 134 -19.72 -0.13 -0.28
C ALA A 134 -20.87 0.61 0.43
N ARG A 135 -22.14 0.25 0.17
CA ARG A 135 -23.29 0.82 0.87
C ARG A 135 -23.29 0.61 2.38
N VAL A 136 -22.53 -0.38 2.88
CA VAL A 136 -22.35 -0.59 4.32
C VAL A 136 -21.37 0.39 4.98
N VAL A 137 -20.61 1.15 4.19
CA VAL A 137 -19.66 2.16 4.68
C VAL A 137 -20.40 3.49 4.77
N GLY A 138 -20.91 3.81 5.97
CA GLY A 138 -21.68 5.01 6.22
C GLY A 138 -20.83 6.29 6.22
N THR A 139 -21.51 7.43 6.34
CA THR A 139 -20.85 8.75 6.34
C THR A 139 -19.82 8.87 7.46
N GLN A 140 -20.10 8.29 8.62
CA GLN A 140 -19.21 8.35 9.78
C GLN A 140 -17.93 7.53 9.56
N GLU A 141 -18.06 6.33 8.99
CA GLU A 141 -16.95 5.46 8.63
C GLU A 141 -16.08 6.12 7.56
N ARG A 142 -16.69 6.75 6.55
CA ARG A 142 -15.99 7.49 5.49
C ARG A 142 -15.22 8.69 6.05
N ARG A 143 -15.80 9.43 7.00
CA ARG A 143 -15.13 10.51 7.73
C ARG A 143 -13.91 9.98 8.50
N LEU A 144 -14.09 8.91 9.26
CA LEU A 144 -13.01 8.25 10.01
C LEU A 144 -11.90 7.73 9.07
N LEU A 145 -12.29 7.20 7.91
CA LEU A 145 -11.36 6.71 6.89
C LEU A 145 -10.46 7.84 6.38
N VAL A 146 -11.02 9.02 6.11
CA VAL A 146 -10.25 10.18 5.67
C VAL A 146 -9.35 10.73 6.79
N GLU A 147 -9.83 10.82 8.03
CA GLU A 147 -9.02 11.27 9.17
C GLU A 147 -7.81 10.36 9.41
N SER A 148 -8.04 9.05 9.40
CA SER A 148 -6.98 8.06 9.59
C SER A 148 -6.00 8.05 8.42
N ALA A 149 -6.50 8.07 7.18
CA ALA A 149 -5.66 8.14 5.99
C ALA A 149 -4.78 9.40 5.98
N LEU A 150 -5.33 10.57 6.35
CA LEU A 150 -4.53 11.81 6.35
C LEU A 150 -3.43 11.79 7.41
N LYS A 151 -3.69 11.18 8.58
CA LYS A 151 -2.67 10.94 9.61
C LYS A 151 -1.57 9.99 9.12
N GLU A 152 -1.94 8.88 8.48
CA GLU A 152 -0.98 7.93 7.89
C GLU A 152 -0.17 8.51 6.76
N LEU A 153 -0.79 9.32 5.90
CA LEU A 153 -0.10 10.05 4.86
C LEU A 153 0.86 11.08 5.45
N ALA A 154 0.50 11.76 6.53
CA ALA A 154 1.37 12.73 7.16
C ALA A 154 2.55 12.09 7.92
N ASP A 155 2.31 10.98 8.62
CA ASP A 155 3.31 10.28 9.44
C ASP A 155 3.09 8.76 9.41
N PRO A 156 3.53 8.08 8.33
CA PRO A 156 3.31 6.64 8.17
C PRO A 156 3.94 5.79 9.26
N ALA A 157 5.09 6.21 9.81
CA ALA A 157 5.79 5.45 10.85
C ALA A 157 4.98 5.39 12.14
N ARG A 158 4.29 6.49 12.47
CA ARG A 158 3.47 6.57 13.68
C ARG A 158 2.10 5.91 13.53
N PHE A 159 1.46 6.09 12.38
CA PHE A 159 0.02 5.76 12.24
C PHE A 159 -0.26 4.46 11.48
N ILE A 160 0.68 3.93 10.69
CA ILE A 160 0.55 2.59 10.10
C ILE A 160 1.07 1.57 11.11
N ASN A 161 0.18 0.75 11.65
CA ASN A 161 0.49 -0.21 12.70
C ASN A 161 -0.08 -1.59 12.35
N GLN A 162 0.64 -2.68 12.61
CA GLN A 162 0.13 -4.03 12.31
C GLN A 162 -0.69 -4.61 13.46
N GLY A 163 -0.59 -4.03 14.66
CA GLY A 163 -1.08 -4.63 15.89
C GLY A 163 -0.53 -6.05 16.08
N SER A 164 -1.34 -6.91 16.69
CA SER A 164 -1.01 -8.31 16.96
C SER A 164 -1.38 -9.27 15.82
N ILE A 165 -1.73 -8.77 14.63
CA ILE A 165 -2.35 -9.57 13.56
C ILE A 165 -1.35 -10.30 12.66
N GLY A 166 -0.08 -9.88 12.67
CA GLY A 166 0.97 -10.50 11.83
C GLY A 166 1.03 -9.99 10.39
N THR A 167 0.52 -8.78 10.12
CA THR A 167 0.47 -8.16 8.78
C THR A 167 1.67 -7.29 8.42
N CYS A 168 2.82 -7.43 9.12
CA CYS A 168 4.04 -6.65 8.92
C CYS A 168 4.40 -6.42 7.45
N SER A 169 4.40 -7.48 6.64
CA SER A 169 4.73 -7.38 5.21
C SER A 169 3.69 -6.56 4.43
N LEU A 170 2.40 -6.64 4.76
CA LEU A 170 1.38 -5.81 4.09
C LEU A 170 1.49 -4.34 4.52
N ASN A 171 1.84 -4.07 5.78
CA ASN A 171 2.18 -2.73 6.24
C ASN A 171 3.40 -2.17 5.54
N ALA A 172 4.35 -3.03 5.19
CA ALA A 172 5.47 -2.65 4.37
C ALA A 172 4.98 -2.04 3.04
N VAL A 173 4.07 -2.72 2.33
CA VAL A 173 3.48 -2.17 1.10
C VAL A 173 2.76 -0.86 1.37
N GLU A 174 1.91 -0.83 2.39
CA GLU A 174 1.13 0.35 2.74
C GLU A 174 2.01 1.56 3.03
N SER A 175 3.06 1.36 3.82
CA SER A 175 4.01 2.41 4.20
C SER A 175 4.79 2.90 2.99
N ASN A 176 5.23 2.00 2.10
CA ASN A 176 5.84 2.40 0.83
C ASN A 176 4.86 3.24 0.00
N LEU A 177 3.61 2.80 -0.16
CA LEU A 177 2.61 3.58 -0.90
C LEU A 177 2.37 4.94 -0.25
N ALA A 178 2.13 5.00 1.06
CA ALA A 178 1.93 6.25 1.78
C ALA A 178 3.10 7.22 1.60
N ARG A 179 4.34 6.74 1.55
CA ARG A 179 5.56 7.54 1.38
C ARG A 179 5.84 7.95 -0.07
N ARG A 180 5.58 7.05 -1.02
CA ARG A 180 6.17 7.12 -2.38
C ARG A 180 5.12 7.23 -3.47
N LYS A 181 3.92 6.69 -3.24
CA LYS A 181 2.78 6.70 -4.16
C LYS A 181 1.45 6.90 -3.41
N PRO A 182 1.28 8.02 -2.67
CA PRO A 182 0.12 8.26 -1.84
C PRO A 182 -1.22 8.26 -2.61
N GLN A 183 -1.18 8.62 -3.90
CA GLN A 183 -2.29 8.55 -4.83
C GLN A 183 -2.79 7.13 -5.05
N GLU A 184 -1.90 6.12 -5.02
CA GLU A 184 -2.29 4.72 -5.20
C GLU A 184 -2.90 4.14 -3.93
N LEU A 185 -2.35 4.50 -2.75
CA LEU A 185 -2.96 4.14 -1.47
C LEU A 185 -4.38 4.70 -1.36
N THR A 186 -4.53 6.01 -1.56
CA THR A 186 -5.84 6.66 -1.46
C THR A 186 -6.81 6.24 -2.56
N ARG A 187 -6.32 5.84 -3.74
CA ARG A 187 -7.16 5.23 -4.78
C ARG A 187 -7.79 3.94 -4.28
N TRP A 188 -7.01 3.05 -3.66
CA TRP A 188 -7.56 1.82 -3.07
C TRP A 188 -8.56 2.09 -1.95
N LEU A 189 -8.26 3.02 -1.04
CA LEU A 189 -9.20 3.41 0.03
C LEU A 189 -10.52 3.95 -0.55
N LYS A 190 -10.44 4.79 -1.59
CA LYS A 190 -11.60 5.31 -2.31
C LYS A 190 -12.39 4.19 -2.98
N GLU A 191 -11.75 3.36 -3.78
CA GLU A 191 -12.44 2.29 -4.51
C GLU A 191 -13.12 1.30 -3.54
N ALA A 192 -12.43 0.92 -2.46
CA ALA A 192 -13.01 0.05 -1.43
C ALA A 192 -14.26 0.68 -0.79
N SER A 193 -14.17 1.94 -0.33
CA SER A 193 -15.25 2.62 0.39
C SER A 193 -16.40 3.14 -0.49
N THR A 194 -16.20 3.28 -1.80
CA THR A 194 -17.23 3.79 -2.71
C THR A 194 -17.78 2.74 -3.66
N MET A 195 -17.02 1.68 -3.96
CA MET A 195 -17.40 0.64 -4.93
C MET A 195 -17.45 -0.77 -4.33
N GLY A 196 -16.82 -1.00 -3.18
CA GLY A 196 -16.73 -2.31 -2.54
C GLY A 196 -15.71 -3.26 -3.18
N TYR A 197 -14.79 -2.74 -4.00
CA TYR A 197 -13.68 -3.48 -4.59
C TYR A 197 -12.48 -2.56 -4.80
N VAL A 198 -11.28 -3.11 -4.95
CA VAL A 198 -10.10 -2.36 -5.43
C VAL A 198 -9.67 -2.86 -6.81
N THR A 199 -8.98 -2.00 -7.55
CA THR A 199 -8.49 -2.29 -8.89
C THR A 199 -6.98 -2.23 -8.98
N SER A 200 -6.41 -2.96 -9.94
CA SER A 200 -4.98 -2.92 -10.21
C SER A 200 -4.51 -1.60 -10.82
N ALA A 201 -3.27 -1.20 -10.53
CA ALA A 201 -2.64 -0.04 -11.17
C ALA A 201 -2.42 -0.26 -12.68
N GLY A 202 -2.01 -1.45 -13.10
CA GLY A 202 -1.90 -1.82 -14.53
C GLY A 202 -3.11 -2.61 -15.04
N THR A 203 -3.02 -3.08 -16.28
CA THR A 203 -4.00 -3.97 -16.91
C THR A 203 -3.47 -5.41 -17.06
N ASN A 204 -4.38 -6.37 -17.22
CA ASN A 204 -4.07 -7.75 -17.56
C ASN A 204 -3.76 -7.89 -19.06
N ARG A 205 -3.49 -9.13 -19.55
CA ARG A 205 -3.23 -9.39 -20.97
C ARG A 205 -4.39 -9.03 -21.91
N ALA A 206 -5.62 -8.97 -21.40
CA ALA A 206 -6.80 -8.55 -22.14
C ALA A 206 -7.01 -7.02 -22.11
N GLY A 207 -6.09 -6.25 -21.52
CA GLY A 207 -6.22 -4.80 -21.39
C GLY A 207 -7.16 -4.36 -20.25
N GLU A 208 -7.58 -5.26 -19.38
CA GLU A 208 -8.56 -4.98 -18.32
C GLU A 208 -7.90 -4.78 -16.95
N LYS A 209 -8.50 -3.93 -16.13
CA LYS A 209 -8.13 -3.77 -14.71
C LYS A 209 -8.56 -5.01 -13.92
N VAL A 210 -7.65 -5.57 -13.13
CA VAL A 210 -8.00 -6.65 -12.20
C VAL A 210 -8.81 -6.05 -11.06
N LYS A 211 -10.04 -6.54 -10.87
CA LYS A 211 -10.93 -6.14 -9.76
C LYS A 211 -10.83 -7.16 -8.62
N VAL A 212 -10.58 -6.69 -7.42
CA VAL A 212 -10.53 -7.48 -6.18
C VAL A 212 -11.69 -7.06 -5.29
N PRO A 213 -12.76 -7.88 -5.20
CA PRO A 213 -13.92 -7.53 -4.38
C PRO A 213 -13.62 -7.67 -2.88
N LEU A 214 -14.14 -6.75 -2.08
CA LEU A 214 -14.19 -6.87 -0.62
C LEU A 214 -15.57 -7.39 -0.20
N THR A 215 -15.64 -8.03 0.97
CA THR A 215 -16.92 -8.40 1.60
C THR A 215 -17.46 -7.24 2.44
N GLU A 216 -18.76 -7.24 2.74
CA GLU A 216 -19.35 -6.24 3.64
C GLU A 216 -18.70 -6.27 5.03
N ALA A 217 -18.37 -7.45 5.55
CA ALA A 217 -17.66 -7.59 6.83
C ALA A 217 -16.23 -7.01 6.81
N GLN A 218 -15.56 -7.00 5.66
CA GLN A 218 -14.26 -6.36 5.50
C GLN A 218 -14.36 -4.84 5.38
N LEU A 219 -15.48 -4.34 4.86
CA LEU A 219 -15.74 -2.91 4.68
C LEU A 219 -16.28 -2.27 5.96
N ASN A 220 -17.17 -2.96 6.67
CA ASN A 220 -17.77 -2.51 7.92
C ASN A 220 -17.07 -3.17 9.13
N TYR A 221 -15.75 -3.03 9.20
CA TYR A 221 -14.95 -3.58 10.29
C TYR A 221 -14.64 -2.50 11.33
N GLU A 222 -14.86 -2.81 12.61
CA GLU A 222 -14.55 -1.89 13.71
C GLU A 222 -13.03 -1.85 13.98
N PRO A 223 -12.42 -0.66 14.11
CA PRO A 223 -10.98 -0.59 14.32
C PRO A 223 -10.52 -1.31 15.58
N SER A 224 -9.54 -2.21 15.44
CA SER A 224 -9.02 -3.01 16.55
C SER A 224 -7.49 -2.94 16.67
N TRP A 225 -6.93 -3.33 17.83
CA TRP A 225 -5.49 -3.51 18.05
C TRP A 225 -4.60 -2.30 17.72
N ASN A 226 -5.06 -1.08 18.05
CA ASN A 226 -4.38 0.18 17.73
C ASN A 226 -4.13 0.41 16.23
N ARG A 227 -4.92 -0.23 15.37
CA ARG A 227 -4.89 -0.04 13.93
C ARG A 227 -5.92 1.00 13.56
N SER A 228 -5.53 1.90 12.67
CA SER A 228 -6.44 2.90 12.12
C SER A 228 -7.45 2.24 11.16
N TYR A 229 -8.57 2.93 10.88
CA TYR A 229 -9.56 2.41 9.94
C TYR A 229 -9.01 2.31 8.50
N SER A 230 -8.23 3.29 8.02
CA SER A 230 -7.57 3.22 6.71
C SER A 230 -6.59 2.07 6.59
N ASN A 231 -5.76 1.84 7.61
CA ASN A 231 -4.85 0.68 7.68
C ASN A 231 -5.62 -0.64 7.57
N GLN A 232 -6.78 -0.74 8.19
CA GLN A 232 -7.63 -1.93 8.10
C GLN A 232 -8.21 -2.14 6.72
N ILE A 233 -8.78 -1.10 6.12
CA ILE A 233 -9.33 -1.19 4.77
C ILE A 233 -8.24 -1.58 3.75
N PHE A 234 -7.06 -0.97 3.83
CA PHE A 234 -5.95 -1.34 2.95
C PHE A 234 -5.53 -2.79 3.16
N GLN A 235 -5.32 -3.22 4.41
CA GLN A 235 -4.92 -4.60 4.68
C GLN A 235 -5.98 -5.61 4.24
N PHE A 236 -7.27 -5.36 4.44
CA PHE A 236 -8.32 -6.26 3.93
C PHE A 236 -8.33 -6.33 2.41
N ALA A 237 -8.14 -5.20 1.72
CA ALA A 237 -8.00 -5.19 0.27
C ALA A 237 -6.78 -6.00 -0.19
N ALA A 238 -5.63 -5.85 0.48
CA ALA A 238 -4.40 -6.61 0.20
C ALA A 238 -4.56 -8.11 0.48
N ILE A 239 -5.20 -8.48 1.58
CA ILE A 239 -5.51 -9.86 1.95
C ILE A 239 -6.49 -10.48 0.93
N ALA A 240 -7.53 -9.75 0.53
CA ALA A 240 -8.47 -10.18 -0.50
C ALA A 240 -7.77 -10.33 -1.86
N ALA A 241 -6.82 -9.45 -2.18
CA ALA A 241 -5.98 -9.55 -3.37
C ALA A 241 -5.16 -10.84 -3.37
N LEU A 242 -4.72 -11.30 -2.19
CA LEU A 242 -4.06 -12.58 -1.97
C LEU A 242 -5.03 -13.77 -1.86
N GLY A 243 -6.34 -13.52 -1.98
CA GLY A 243 -7.38 -14.56 -1.96
C GLY A 243 -7.75 -15.09 -0.60
N TYR A 244 -7.19 -14.51 0.46
CA TYR A 244 -7.57 -14.85 1.82
C TYR A 244 -8.89 -14.16 2.15
N ARG A 245 -9.77 -14.89 2.83
CA ARG A 245 -10.95 -14.31 3.50
C ARG A 245 -10.59 -14.17 4.98
N SER A 246 -9.79 -13.16 5.33
CA SER A 246 -9.48 -12.89 6.74
C SER A 246 -10.64 -12.20 7.44
N ARG A 247 -10.93 -12.60 8.68
CA ARG A 247 -11.82 -11.91 9.62
C ARG A 247 -11.08 -10.92 10.53
N GLY A 248 -9.78 -10.71 10.31
CA GLY A 248 -8.99 -9.70 11.01
C GLY A 248 -8.16 -10.19 12.20
N TYR A 249 -8.21 -11.49 12.57
CA TYR A 249 -7.56 -12.00 13.80
C TYR A 249 -6.38 -12.97 13.57
N ASP A 250 -6.32 -13.69 12.44
CA ASP A 250 -5.30 -14.73 12.19
C ASP A 250 -4.67 -14.58 10.80
N TYR A 251 -3.62 -13.75 10.69
CA TYR A 251 -2.85 -13.66 9.45
C TYR A 251 -1.45 -14.28 9.64
N ARG A 252 -1.21 -15.43 8.98
CA ARG A 252 0.03 -16.21 9.10
C ARG A 252 1.26 -15.58 8.42
N GLY A 253 1.22 -14.28 8.13
CA GLY A 253 2.23 -13.56 7.36
C GLY A 253 2.12 -13.77 5.85
N THR A 254 3.10 -13.23 5.11
CA THR A 254 3.22 -13.40 3.65
C THR A 254 4.60 -13.86 3.23
N THR A 255 4.67 -14.57 2.10
CA THR A 255 5.90 -14.77 1.35
C THR A 255 6.31 -13.51 0.57
N ASN A 256 7.58 -13.46 0.14
CA ASN A 256 8.12 -12.39 -0.72
C ASN A 256 7.34 -12.21 -2.03
N GLN A 257 6.84 -13.31 -2.59
CA GLN A 257 6.06 -13.30 -3.82
C GLN A 257 4.68 -12.69 -3.61
N GLN A 258 4.03 -13.01 -2.50
CA GLN A 258 2.74 -12.40 -2.11
C GLN A 258 2.90 -10.90 -1.89
N LEU A 259 4.00 -10.49 -1.25
CA LEU A 259 4.33 -9.08 -1.06
C LEU A 259 4.47 -8.34 -2.39
N ASN A 260 5.29 -8.87 -3.31
CA ASN A 260 5.46 -8.32 -4.65
C ASN A 260 4.17 -8.34 -5.48
N TYR A 261 3.32 -9.35 -5.31
CA TYR A 261 2.02 -9.41 -5.97
C TYR A 261 1.12 -8.25 -5.53
N VAL A 262 0.98 -8.02 -4.22
CA VAL A 262 0.18 -6.90 -3.68
C VAL A 262 0.75 -5.57 -4.14
N SER A 263 2.08 -5.40 -4.08
CA SER A 263 2.74 -4.16 -4.53
C SER A 263 2.50 -3.89 -6.02
N ARG A 264 2.62 -4.91 -6.88
CA ARG A 264 2.31 -4.79 -8.32
C ARG A 264 0.84 -4.49 -8.58
N LEU A 265 -0.07 -5.14 -7.85
CA LEU A 265 -1.49 -4.85 -7.95
C LEU A 265 -1.77 -3.39 -7.55
N ALA A 266 -1.20 -2.93 -6.44
CA ALA A 266 -1.46 -1.61 -5.90
C ALA A 266 -0.87 -0.49 -6.75
N CYS A 267 0.36 -0.65 -7.24
CA CYS A 267 1.09 0.46 -7.85
C CYS A 267 1.95 0.10 -9.08
N GLY A 268 1.79 -1.12 -9.61
CA GLY A 268 2.42 -1.56 -10.86
C GLY A 268 3.91 -1.87 -10.74
N THR A 269 4.48 -1.83 -9.53
CA THR A 269 5.91 -2.03 -9.29
C THR A 269 6.12 -3.03 -8.16
N ASN A 270 7.28 -3.70 -8.14
CA ASN A 270 7.68 -4.54 -7.01
C ASN A 270 8.14 -3.69 -5.83
N MET A 271 7.99 -4.20 -4.60
CA MET A 271 8.31 -3.47 -3.39
C MET A 271 9.84 -3.31 -3.16
N GLY A 272 10.66 -4.15 -3.80
CA GLY A 272 12.08 -4.28 -3.45
C GLY A 272 12.23 -5.03 -2.13
N ILE A 273 12.86 -6.20 -2.16
CA ILE A 273 12.96 -7.10 -1.01
C ILE A 273 14.42 -7.45 -0.79
N LEU A 274 14.87 -7.30 0.46
CA LEU A 274 16.07 -7.92 0.98
C LEU A 274 15.67 -9.06 1.92
N ASP A 275 16.06 -10.26 1.51
CA ASP A 275 15.91 -11.47 2.32
C ASP A 275 17.29 -11.84 2.86
N ASN A 276 17.80 -11.04 3.81
CA ASN A 276 19.19 -11.09 4.23
C ASN A 276 19.40 -11.41 5.72
N TRP A 277 18.44 -12.09 6.36
CA TRP A 277 18.66 -12.61 7.72
C TRP A 277 19.92 -13.48 7.83
N MET A 278 20.38 -14.12 6.75
CA MET A 278 21.61 -14.93 6.77
C MET A 278 22.93 -14.14 6.58
N GLY A 279 22.96 -12.81 6.75
CA GLY A 279 24.24 -12.08 6.82
C GLY A 279 25.02 -12.00 5.52
N TYR A 280 24.40 -12.24 4.37
CA TYR A 280 25.00 -11.87 3.08
C TYR A 280 24.89 -10.36 2.93
N GLY A 281 25.92 -9.67 3.43
CA GLY A 281 25.99 -8.22 3.54
C GLY A 281 25.64 -7.54 2.23
N ALA A 282 24.39 -7.10 2.14
CA ALA A 282 23.89 -6.33 1.03
C ALA A 282 24.73 -5.07 0.93
N ARG A 283 25.14 -4.71 -0.29
CA ARG A 283 25.96 -3.52 -0.46
C ARG A 283 25.10 -2.30 -0.13
N LYS A 284 25.64 -1.39 0.68
CA LYS A 284 25.02 -0.09 0.97
C LYS A 284 24.51 0.60 -0.30
N ALA A 285 25.31 0.55 -1.37
CA ALA A 285 24.98 1.13 -2.67
C ALA A 285 23.72 0.51 -3.31
N ASP A 286 23.50 -0.80 -3.15
CA ASP A 286 22.32 -1.48 -3.70
C ASP A 286 21.05 -1.03 -2.96
N ILE A 287 21.14 -0.82 -1.65
CA ILE A 287 20.02 -0.35 -0.83
C ILE A 287 19.67 1.08 -1.22
N ILE A 288 20.67 1.96 -1.33
CA ILE A 288 20.48 3.33 -1.80
C ILE A 288 19.87 3.34 -3.21
N GLY A 289 20.36 2.50 -4.12
CA GLY A 289 19.82 2.36 -5.47
C GLY A 289 18.36 1.88 -5.49
N ALA A 290 18.02 0.91 -4.65
CA ALA A 290 16.65 0.42 -4.50
C ALA A 290 15.73 1.52 -3.93
N LEU A 291 16.17 2.27 -2.92
CA LEU A 291 15.37 3.36 -2.37
C LEU A 291 15.17 4.50 -3.38
N LYS A 292 16.15 4.79 -4.24
CA LYS A 292 16.01 5.77 -5.33
C LYS A 292 14.98 5.36 -6.38
N THR A 293 14.87 4.06 -6.67
CA THR A 293 14.06 3.55 -7.80
C THR A 293 12.74 2.89 -7.39
N ARG A 294 12.62 2.45 -6.14
CA ARG A 294 11.50 1.68 -5.58
C ARG A 294 10.96 2.27 -4.28
N GLY A 295 11.68 3.22 -3.68
CA GLY A 295 11.23 4.03 -2.55
C GLY A 295 11.34 3.39 -1.17
N SER A 296 11.19 2.09 -1.04
CA SER A 296 11.44 1.36 0.22
C SER A 296 12.09 0.02 -0.11
N VAL A 297 12.66 -0.61 0.91
CA VAL A 297 13.22 -1.94 0.83
C VAL A 297 12.70 -2.76 2.00
N ALA A 298 11.88 -3.76 1.72
CA ALA A 298 11.44 -4.71 2.74
C ALA A 298 12.65 -5.48 3.27
N TYR A 299 12.80 -5.52 4.59
CA TYR A 299 13.89 -6.17 5.32
C TYR A 299 13.29 -7.25 6.22
N ILE A 300 13.55 -8.52 5.90
CA ILE A 300 12.88 -9.65 6.56
C ILE A 300 13.81 -10.31 7.58
N VAL A 301 13.26 -10.54 8.77
CA VAL A 301 13.89 -11.23 9.90
C VAL A 301 12.98 -12.40 10.31
N PRO A 302 13.43 -13.40 11.09
CA PRO A 302 12.58 -14.54 11.43
C PRO A 302 11.34 -14.08 12.18
N GLY A 303 10.18 -14.47 11.68
CA GLY A 303 8.89 -14.12 12.27
C GLY A 303 8.48 -12.66 12.11
N HIS A 304 9.23 -11.82 11.38
CA HIS A 304 8.88 -10.40 11.23
C HIS A 304 9.45 -9.74 9.95
N CYS A 305 8.73 -8.76 9.41
CA CYS A 305 9.18 -7.91 8.32
C CYS A 305 9.31 -6.48 8.84
N MET A 306 10.40 -5.81 8.48
CA MET A 306 10.61 -4.37 8.64
C MET A 306 10.81 -3.75 7.25
N ALA A 307 10.98 -2.44 7.18
CA ALA A 307 11.41 -1.75 5.97
C ALA A 307 12.55 -0.78 6.26
N ILE A 308 13.49 -0.70 5.33
CA ILE A 308 14.37 0.46 5.20
C ILE A 308 13.60 1.45 4.31
N ASP A 309 13.17 2.57 4.89
CA ASP A 309 12.31 3.54 4.23
C ASP A 309 13.06 4.78 3.75
N ASP A 310 14.23 5.08 4.33
CA ASP A 310 14.99 6.29 4.04
C ASP A 310 16.48 6.13 4.29
N TYR A 311 17.27 7.07 3.76
CA TYR A 311 18.71 7.19 4.01
C TYR A 311 19.12 8.66 4.06
N ASP A 312 19.86 8.97 5.12
CA ASP A 312 20.49 10.27 5.37
C ASP A 312 21.95 10.18 4.89
N PRO A 313 22.30 10.79 3.74
CA PRO A 313 23.66 10.74 3.22
C PRO A 313 24.65 11.56 4.06
N VAL A 314 24.17 12.54 4.84
CA VAL A 314 25.03 13.40 5.68
C VAL A 314 25.47 12.63 6.91
N LYS A 315 24.53 11.93 7.56
CA LYS A 315 24.81 11.15 8.77
C LYS A 315 25.23 9.71 8.50
N ASP A 316 25.15 9.28 7.25
CA ASP A 316 25.30 7.88 6.82
C ASP A 316 24.44 6.93 7.65
N ARG A 317 23.12 7.15 7.63
CA ARG A 317 22.16 6.34 8.39
C ARG A 317 20.94 5.98 7.55
N PHE A 318 20.39 4.81 7.81
CA PHE A 318 19.16 4.30 7.22
C PHE A 318 18.03 4.36 8.24
N TYR A 319 16.86 4.83 7.81
CA TYR A 319 15.67 4.78 8.66
C TYR A 319 14.98 3.42 8.51
N VAL A 320 14.84 2.70 9.62
CA VAL A 320 14.15 1.41 9.70
C VAL A 320 12.81 1.59 10.40
N ASN A 321 11.79 0.97 9.82
CA ASN A 321 10.41 0.97 10.29
C ASN A 321 9.91 -0.46 10.49
N ASN A 322 9.28 -0.75 11.63
CA ASN A 322 8.79 -2.08 11.99
C ASN A 322 7.28 -2.14 12.27
N TRP A 323 6.59 -1.00 12.18
CA TRP A 323 5.13 -0.87 12.34
C TRP A 323 4.56 -1.38 13.66
N TRP A 324 5.33 -1.28 14.75
CA TRP A 324 4.87 -1.47 16.14
C TRP A 324 4.61 -0.12 16.85
N GLY A 325 4.09 0.86 16.12
CA GLY A 325 3.74 2.17 16.67
C GLY A 325 4.96 3.00 17.10
N GLY A 326 6.06 2.95 16.36
CA GLY A 326 7.29 3.70 16.67
C GLY A 326 8.29 2.94 17.54
N SER A 327 7.92 1.81 18.14
CA SER A 327 8.83 1.06 19.02
C SER A 327 9.96 0.43 18.23
N ARG A 328 11.21 0.84 18.44
CA ARG A 328 12.41 0.42 17.67
C ARG A 328 12.43 0.87 16.20
N ASP A 329 11.59 1.84 15.83
CA ASP A 329 11.78 2.60 14.61
C ASP A 329 12.94 3.58 14.82
N GLY A 330 13.76 3.80 13.80
CA GLY A 330 14.86 4.75 13.96
C GLY A 330 15.93 4.74 12.89
N TRP A 331 16.93 5.58 13.12
CA TRP A 331 18.08 5.75 12.25
C TRP A 331 19.22 4.84 12.68
N TYR A 332 19.61 3.90 11.82
CA TYR A 332 20.66 2.92 12.05
C TYR A 332 21.84 3.17 11.11
N SER A 333 23.07 2.96 11.59
CA SER A 333 24.25 2.97 10.72
C SER A 333 24.25 1.75 9.79
N PRO A 334 24.93 1.81 8.63
CA PRO A 334 25.10 0.64 7.75
C PRO A 334 25.64 -0.57 8.50
N ARG A 335 26.60 -0.35 9.41
CA ARG A 335 27.19 -1.39 10.26
C ARG A 335 26.16 -2.06 11.17
N ASN A 336 25.28 -1.29 11.79
CA ASN A 336 24.22 -1.84 12.66
C ASN A 336 23.19 -2.67 11.87
N LEU A 337 23.09 -2.44 10.56
CA LEU A 337 22.25 -3.21 9.65
C LEU A 337 23.01 -4.34 8.94
N GLY A 338 24.30 -4.55 9.23
CA GLY A 338 25.11 -5.57 8.57
C GLY A 338 25.35 -5.34 7.08
N LEU A 339 25.27 -4.09 6.61
CA LEU A 339 25.52 -3.72 5.21
C LEU A 339 27.03 -3.66 4.91
N ARG A 340 27.41 -4.08 3.70
CA ARG A 340 28.79 -4.01 3.17
C ARG A 340 29.06 -2.70 2.44
#